data_AF-A0AAD4FB01-F1
#
_entry.id   AF-A0AAD4FB01-F1
#
_cell.length_a   1.000
_cell.length_b   1.000
_cell.length_c   1.000
_cell.angle_alpha   90.00
_cell.angle_beta   90.00
_cell.angle_gamma   90.00
#
_symmetry.space_group_name_H-M   'P 1'
#
loop_
_entity.id
_entity.type
_entity.pdbx_description
1 polymer ?
#
loop_
_entity_poly.entity_id
_entity_poly.type
_entity_poly.pdbx_seq_one_letter_code
_entity_poly.pdbx_strand_id
1 'polypeptide(L)'
;MVSESEVQSVLQATAGALVGIAWVLVFGTGDQNLAVDIGNVPLLALNALTSALAMILGKSMLLPMDDKGSDTSYQFTDTPIFGIWDALTLTALTGIVGCSSTLSTRRSYTNTYQFCCFFLAMMCIGSKACVFISWQNSRGTHSTYELIRPPLALSAEESNTISLTEELHPPGVPELPSGARNNTLGRYLLGFGIVSLWTAYGILNFTERLDRLTPAFLDQDYVPHLPLEIVLSMYQEPIHEVGKLIVNLKSMPALEDAHVTVYIKDSEANNTHIQQKTGADHVIALPNVGREGETFLNHILNNWDSLARQTIFLQAAC
;
A
#
# COMPACT_ATOMS: atom_id res chain seq x y z
N MET A 1 16.35 -8.29 40.69
CA MET A 1 16.29 -7.27 39.62
C MET A 1 16.04 -8.01 38.32
N VAL A 2 14.84 -7.87 37.75
CA VAL A 2 14.52 -8.42 36.42
C VAL A 2 15.28 -7.58 35.40
N SER A 3 15.93 -8.23 34.43
CA SER A 3 16.72 -7.52 33.42
C SER A 3 15.79 -6.67 32.53
N GLU A 4 16.16 -5.42 32.23
CA GLU A 4 15.37 -4.51 31.38
C GLU A 4 15.03 -5.14 30.00
N SER A 5 15.89 -6.04 29.51
CA SER A 5 15.66 -6.82 28.29
C SER A 5 14.48 -7.79 28.38
N GLU A 6 14.17 -8.34 29.55
CA GLU A 6 13.02 -9.24 29.75
C GLU A 6 11.70 -8.48 29.74
N VAL A 7 11.66 -7.26 30.28
CA VAL A 7 10.44 -6.45 30.27
C VAL A 7 10.08 -6.02 28.84
N GLN A 8 11.08 -5.69 28.03
CA GLN A 8 10.88 -5.27 26.65
C GLN A 8 10.49 -6.43 25.73
N SER A 9 11.02 -7.64 25.96
CA SER A 9 10.62 -8.83 25.21
C SER A 9 9.17 -9.23 25.53
N VAL A 10 8.75 -9.14 26.79
CA VAL A 10 7.37 -9.41 27.22
C VAL A 10 6.39 -8.39 26.64
N LEU A 11 6.76 -7.11 26.57
CA LEU A 11 5.90 -6.08 25.97
C LEU A 11 5.71 -6.28 24.45
N GLN A 12 6.78 -6.68 23.75
CA GLN A 12 6.70 -6.99 22.31
C GLN A 12 5.89 -8.27 22.05
N ALA A 13 6.07 -9.30 22.88
CA ALA A 13 5.31 -10.54 22.79
C ALA A 13 3.81 -10.31 23.07
N THR A 14 3.47 -9.47 24.05
CA THR A 14 2.07 -9.13 24.37
C THR A 14 1.42 -8.27 23.29
N ALA A 15 2.14 -7.28 22.72
CA ALA A 15 1.64 -6.51 21.58
C ALA A 15 1.42 -7.40 20.35
N GLY A 16 2.35 -8.31 20.04
CA GLY A 16 2.20 -9.29 18.97
C GLY A 16 1.00 -10.24 19.20
N ALA A 17 0.82 -10.71 20.42
CA ALA A 17 -0.31 -11.55 20.80
C ALA A 17 -1.65 -10.82 20.68
N LEU A 18 -1.72 -9.55 21.08
CA LEU A 18 -2.93 -8.72 20.94
C LEU A 18 -3.30 -8.48 19.47
N VAL A 19 -2.30 -8.23 18.61
CA VAL A 19 -2.52 -8.13 17.16
C VAL A 19 -3.00 -9.47 16.59
N GLY A 20 -2.42 -10.58 17.02
CA GLY A 20 -2.85 -11.93 16.63
C GLY A 20 -4.29 -12.26 17.08
N ILE A 21 -4.67 -11.88 18.30
CA ILE A 21 -6.03 -12.06 18.82
C ILE A 21 -7.02 -11.16 18.07
N ALA A 22 -6.67 -9.89 17.84
CA ALA A 22 -7.49 -8.98 17.03
C ALA A 22 -7.67 -9.52 15.61
N TRP A 23 -6.63 -10.10 15.02
CA TRP A 23 -6.70 -10.80 13.74
C TRP A 23 -7.66 -11.99 13.80
N VAL A 24 -7.51 -12.89 14.77
CA VAL A 24 -8.39 -14.06 14.91
C VAL A 24 -9.84 -13.65 15.21
N LEU A 25 -10.09 -12.57 15.93
CA LEU A 25 -11.45 -12.08 16.19
C LEU A 25 -12.06 -11.42 14.95
N VAL A 26 -11.30 -10.66 14.18
CA VAL A 26 -11.78 -10.00 12.96
C VAL A 26 -11.98 -11.00 11.81
N PHE A 27 -11.17 -12.04 11.72
CA PHE A 27 -11.20 -13.02 10.64
C PHE A 27 -11.80 -14.38 11.02
N GLY A 28 -11.91 -14.70 12.32
CA GLY A 28 -12.45 -15.96 12.82
C GLY A 28 -13.96 -15.94 13.04
N THR A 29 -14.59 -14.77 13.19
CA THR A 29 -16.05 -14.64 13.27
C THR A 29 -16.68 -14.60 11.88
N GLY A 30 -16.47 -15.67 11.11
CA GLY A 30 -17.48 -16.40 10.33
C GLY A 30 -18.52 -15.69 9.45
N ASP A 31 -18.41 -14.43 9.07
CA ASP A 31 -19.29 -13.87 8.04
C ASP A 31 -18.88 -14.42 6.67
N GLN A 32 -19.68 -15.36 6.16
CA GLN A 32 -19.43 -16.18 4.98
C GLN A 32 -19.42 -15.44 3.62
N ASN A 33 -19.30 -14.11 3.61
CA ASN A 33 -19.08 -13.36 2.38
C ASN A 33 -17.59 -13.24 2.01
N LEU A 34 -16.70 -13.87 2.78
CA LEU A 34 -15.26 -13.82 2.62
C LEU A 34 -14.71 -15.09 1.94
N ALA A 35 -14.74 -15.12 0.61
CA ALA A 35 -13.80 -15.96 -0.15
C ALA A 35 -12.42 -15.29 -0.09
N VAL A 36 -11.73 -15.40 1.05
CA VAL A 36 -10.30 -15.08 1.10
C VAL A 36 -9.59 -16.19 0.32
N ASP A 37 -9.14 -15.86 -0.88
CA ASP A 37 -8.31 -16.76 -1.68
C ASP A 37 -7.01 -17.03 -0.92
N ILE A 38 -6.96 -18.21 -0.30
CA ILE A 38 -5.84 -18.71 0.50
C ILE A 38 -4.54 -18.67 -0.34
N GLY A 39 -4.64 -18.74 -1.68
CA GLY A 39 -3.50 -18.62 -2.58
C GLY A 39 -2.74 -17.29 -2.47
N ASN A 40 -3.38 -16.22 -2.02
CA ASN A 40 -2.77 -14.88 -1.93
C ASN A 40 -2.19 -14.55 -0.55
N VAL A 41 -2.44 -15.38 0.46
CA VAL A 41 -1.94 -15.19 1.83
C VAL A 41 -0.40 -15.06 1.88
N PRO A 42 0.40 -15.87 1.13
CA PRO A 42 1.86 -15.73 1.12
C PRO A 42 2.33 -14.40 0.51
N LEU A 43 1.65 -13.91 -0.54
CA LEU A 43 1.98 -12.64 -1.20
C LEU A 43 1.66 -11.45 -0.29
N LEU A 44 0.54 -11.50 0.42
CA LEU A 44 0.16 -10.48 1.42
C LEU A 44 1.15 -10.46 2.59
N ALA A 45 1.54 -11.64 3.09
CA ALA A 45 2.55 -11.76 4.15
C ALA A 45 3.93 -11.24 3.68
N LEU A 46 4.34 -11.56 2.45
CA LEU A 46 5.58 -11.07 1.87
C LEU A 46 5.57 -9.54 1.70
N ASN A 47 4.48 -8.97 1.19
CA ASN A 47 4.35 -7.51 1.02
C ASN A 47 4.34 -6.77 2.37
N ALA A 48 3.68 -7.34 3.39
CA ALA A 48 3.73 -6.81 4.74
C ALA A 48 5.15 -6.90 5.34
N LEU A 49 5.85 -8.02 5.12
CA LEU A 49 7.23 -8.23 5.58
C LEU A 49 8.22 -7.29 4.89
N THR A 50 8.13 -7.12 3.57
CA THR A 50 9.01 -6.21 2.81
C THR A 50 8.76 -4.75 3.16
N SER A 51 7.51 -4.36 3.37
CA SER A 51 7.15 -3.02 3.86
C SER A 51 7.70 -2.78 5.27
N ALA A 52 7.57 -3.76 6.18
CA ALA A 52 8.13 -3.69 7.51
C ALA A 52 9.67 -3.65 7.49
N LEU A 53 10.32 -4.44 6.64
CA LEU A 53 11.77 -4.43 6.47
C LEU A 53 12.28 -3.11 5.88
N ALA A 54 11.58 -2.55 4.88
CA ALA A 54 11.90 -1.25 4.32
C ALA A 54 11.79 -0.12 5.35
N MET A 55 10.82 -0.21 6.28
CA MET A 55 10.69 0.70 7.42
C MET A 55 11.77 0.48 8.48
N ILE A 56 12.12 -0.77 8.80
CA ILE A 56 13.15 -1.11 9.81
C ILE A 56 14.54 -0.71 9.33
N LEU A 57 14.82 -0.83 8.03
CA LEU A 57 16.12 -0.51 7.46
C LEU A 57 16.39 1.00 7.36
N GLY A 58 15.40 1.85 7.65
CA GLY A 58 15.58 3.27 8.00
C GLY A 58 16.34 4.12 6.96
N LYS A 59 16.47 3.63 5.73
CA LYS A 59 17.06 4.36 4.60
C LYS A 59 16.00 4.42 3.53
N SER A 60 15.20 5.48 3.56
CA SER A 60 14.30 5.78 2.45
C SER A 60 15.14 5.88 1.18
N MET A 61 15.01 4.90 0.28
CA MET A 61 15.77 4.84 -0.97
C MET A 61 15.43 6.02 -1.91
N LEU A 62 14.28 6.67 -1.68
CA LEU A 62 13.78 7.82 -2.44
C LEU A 62 14.28 9.18 -1.93
N LEU A 63 14.66 9.27 -0.66
CA LEU A 63 15.20 10.48 -0.03
C LEU A 63 16.33 10.09 0.90
N PRO A 64 17.54 9.83 0.38
CA PRO A 64 18.71 9.72 1.25
C PRO A 64 18.90 11.08 1.94
N MET A 65 18.56 11.15 3.23
CA MET A 65 19.03 12.24 4.08
C MET A 65 20.55 12.04 4.17
N ASP A 66 21.26 12.84 3.38
CA ASP A 66 22.71 12.81 3.24
C ASP A 66 23.34 13.07 4.61
N ASP A 67 23.75 12.01 5.29
CA ASP A 67 24.44 12.07 6.58
C ASP A 67 25.89 12.50 6.31
N LYS A 68 26.02 13.80 6.05
CA LYS A 68 27.26 14.40 5.57
C LYS A 68 28.26 14.49 6.72
N GLY A 69 29.02 13.40 6.87
CA GLY A 69 30.40 13.37 7.32
C GLY A 69 30.68 14.10 8.63
N SER A 70 30.42 13.44 9.75
CA SER A 70 31.15 13.72 10.98
C SER A 70 31.68 12.41 11.56
N ASP A 71 32.92 12.09 11.20
CA ASP A 71 33.77 11.24 12.04
C ASP A 71 33.79 11.84 13.45
N THR A 72 33.21 11.17 14.44
CA THR A 72 33.75 10.97 15.81
C THR A 72 32.67 10.57 16.84
N SER A 73 32.67 9.27 17.17
CA SER A 73 32.51 8.61 18.49
C SER A 73 31.53 9.09 19.59
N TYR A 74 30.59 10.02 19.37
CA TYR A 74 29.67 10.49 20.44
C TYR A 74 28.21 10.65 19.97
N GLN A 75 27.65 9.63 19.31
CA GLN A 75 26.36 9.74 18.62
C GLN A 75 25.34 8.67 19.03
N PHE A 76 25.21 8.35 20.32
CA PHE A 76 24.22 7.36 20.78
C PHE A 76 22.88 7.98 21.24
N THR A 77 22.75 9.31 21.32
CA THR A 77 21.58 9.95 21.94
C THR A 77 20.49 10.44 20.99
N ASP A 78 20.76 10.60 19.69
CA ASP A 78 19.82 11.26 18.75
C ASP A 78 19.07 10.31 17.80
N THR A 79 19.41 9.02 17.79
CA THR A 79 18.75 7.99 16.96
C THR A 79 17.22 7.87 17.10
N PRO A 80 16.57 8.09 18.26
CA PRO A 80 15.11 7.88 18.36
C PRO A 80 14.27 8.98 17.71
N ILE A 81 14.81 10.19 17.55
CA ILE A 81 14.05 11.34 17.03
C ILE A 81 13.86 11.21 15.51
N PHE A 82 14.88 10.73 14.79
CA PHE A 82 14.82 10.55 13.33
C PHE A 82 13.76 9.51 12.91
N GLY A 83 13.61 8.42 13.67
CA GLY A 83 12.62 7.37 13.35
C GLY A 83 11.16 7.84 13.40
N ILE A 84 10.83 8.83 14.25
CA ILE A 84 9.47 9.40 14.30
C ILE A 84 9.20 10.21 13.03
N TRP A 85 10.18 11.00 12.58
CA TRP A 85 10.04 11.83 11.39
C TRP A 85 9.90 11.00 10.12
N ASP A 86 10.64 9.90 10.01
CA ASP A 86 10.51 8.96 8.90
C ASP A 86 9.12 8.31 8.87
N ALA A 87 8.62 7.87 10.03
CA ALA A 87 7.29 7.31 10.16
C ALA A 87 6.18 8.32 9.79
N LEU A 88 6.29 9.56 10.25
CA LEU A 88 5.35 10.64 9.91
C LEU A 88 5.40 10.98 8.41
N THR A 89 6.60 11.04 7.83
CA THR A 89 6.79 11.33 6.40
C THR A 89 6.20 10.22 5.53
N LEU A 90 6.46 8.96 5.89
CA LEU A 90 5.87 7.81 5.21
C LEU A 90 4.34 7.80 5.30
N THR A 91 3.80 8.13 6.48
CA THR A 91 2.35 8.23 6.70
C THR A 91 1.73 9.34 5.85
N ALA A 92 2.38 10.50 5.77
CA ALA A 92 1.93 11.62 4.96
C ALA A 92 1.96 11.29 3.46
N LEU A 93 3.09 10.77 2.95
CA LEU A 93 3.24 10.41 1.53
C LEU A 93 2.24 9.33 1.11
N THR A 94 2.05 8.30 1.94
CA THR A 94 1.07 7.23 1.66
C THR A 94 -0.35 7.78 1.62
N GLY A 95 -0.71 8.68 2.55
CA GLY A 95 -2.01 9.35 2.54
C GLY A 95 -2.21 10.24 1.30
N ILE A 96 -1.18 10.97 0.86
CA ILE A 96 -1.24 11.82 -0.35
C ILE A 96 -1.44 10.96 -1.60
N VAL A 97 -0.64 9.90 -1.76
CA VAL A 97 -0.74 8.96 -2.89
C VAL A 97 -2.10 8.25 -2.87
N GLY A 98 -2.57 7.84 -1.70
CA GLY A 98 -3.89 7.26 -1.50
C GLY A 98 -5.00 8.21 -1.97
N CYS A 99 -5.01 9.45 -1.48
CA CYS A 99 -5.97 10.47 -1.92
C CYS A 99 -5.91 10.73 -3.42
N SER A 100 -4.70 10.92 -3.98
CA SER A 100 -4.49 11.17 -5.41
C SER A 100 -5.00 10.00 -6.27
N SER A 101 -4.70 8.77 -5.86
CA SER A 101 -5.19 7.55 -6.50
C SER A 101 -6.72 7.51 -6.48
N THR A 102 -7.35 7.64 -5.30
CA THR A 102 -8.82 7.62 -5.16
C THR A 102 -9.51 8.70 -6.01
N LEU A 103 -8.92 9.89 -6.09
CA LEU A 103 -9.45 10.98 -6.91
C LEU A 103 -9.27 10.73 -8.42
N SER A 104 -8.18 10.09 -8.83
CA SER A 104 -7.84 9.86 -10.25
C SER A 104 -8.56 8.64 -10.83
N THR A 105 -8.58 7.51 -10.12
CA THR A 105 -9.13 6.24 -10.62
C THR A 105 -10.60 6.04 -10.24
N ARG A 106 -11.23 7.01 -9.55
CA ARG A 106 -12.59 6.97 -8.97
C ARG A 106 -12.84 5.85 -7.94
N ARG A 107 -11.95 4.86 -7.83
CA ARG A 107 -11.90 3.85 -6.78
C ARG A 107 -10.45 3.55 -6.45
N SER A 108 -10.09 3.61 -5.18
CA SER A 108 -8.85 3.00 -4.71
C SER A 108 -9.13 1.53 -4.40
N TYR A 109 -8.21 0.64 -4.78
CA TYR A 109 -8.31 -0.80 -4.53
C TYR A 109 -7.95 -1.19 -3.09
N THR A 110 -7.72 -0.20 -2.21
CA THR A 110 -7.31 -0.44 -0.84
C THR A 110 -8.49 -0.96 -0.03
N ASN A 111 -8.38 -2.24 0.34
CA ASN A 111 -9.33 -2.92 1.21
C ASN A 111 -9.24 -2.34 2.65
N THR A 112 -10.36 -2.31 3.37
CA THR A 112 -10.46 -1.94 4.79
C THR A 112 -9.40 -2.64 5.65
N TYR A 113 -9.08 -3.91 5.37
CA TYR A 113 -8.04 -4.63 6.12
C TYR A 113 -6.63 -4.07 5.88
N GLN A 114 -6.29 -3.72 4.64
CA GLN A 114 -4.99 -3.12 4.32
C GLN A 114 -4.83 -1.76 5.01
N PHE A 115 -5.92 -0.99 5.03
CA PHE A 115 -5.99 0.27 5.76
C PHE A 115 -5.74 0.07 7.27
N CYS A 116 -6.47 -0.85 7.92
CA CYS A 116 -6.30 -1.15 9.34
C CYS A 116 -4.89 -1.67 9.68
N CYS A 117 -4.36 -2.59 8.86
CA CYS A 117 -3.01 -3.13 9.05
C CYS A 117 -1.94 -2.04 8.94
N PHE A 118 -2.09 -1.11 8.00
CA PHE A 118 -1.19 0.04 7.88
C PHE A 118 -1.17 0.88 9.15
N PHE A 119 -2.34 1.25 9.69
CA PHE A 119 -2.42 2.03 10.93
C PHE A 119 -1.86 1.29 12.13
N LEU A 120 -2.13 -0.01 12.26
CA LEU A 120 -1.54 -0.84 13.32
C LEU A 120 -0.02 -0.84 13.24
N ALA A 121 0.55 -1.00 12.04
CA ALA A 121 2.00 -0.94 11.84
C ALA A 121 2.56 0.44 12.26
N MET A 122 1.92 1.53 11.86
CA MET A 122 2.35 2.88 12.25
C MET A 122 2.27 3.13 13.76
N MET A 123 1.23 2.63 14.44
CA MET A 123 1.10 2.71 15.89
C MET A 123 2.18 1.88 16.62
N CYS A 124 2.52 0.70 16.10
CA CYS A 124 3.61 -0.12 16.62
C CYS A 124 4.98 0.57 16.49
N ILE A 125 5.22 1.26 15.37
CA ILE A 125 6.46 2.03 15.16
C ILE A 125 6.50 3.25 16.08
N GLY A 126 5.40 4.02 16.15
CA GLY A 126 5.31 5.22 16.98
C GLY A 126 5.37 4.94 18.49
N SER A 127 4.81 3.81 18.96
CA SER A 127 4.80 3.45 20.38
C SER A 127 6.20 3.16 20.93
N LYS A 128 7.10 2.53 20.13
CA LYS A 128 8.51 2.33 20.52
C LYS A 128 9.21 3.65 20.81
N ALA A 129 8.95 4.68 19.99
CA ALA A 129 9.57 5.99 20.17
C ALA A 129 9.00 6.75 21.38
N CYS A 130 7.69 6.64 21.63
CA CYS A 130 7.05 7.25 22.80
C CYS A 130 7.54 6.64 24.12
N VAL A 131 7.70 5.31 24.19
CA VAL A 131 8.22 4.64 25.38
C VAL A 131 9.66 5.08 25.69
N PHE A 132 10.50 5.24 24.66
CA PHE A 132 11.88 5.70 24.83
C PHE A 132 11.93 7.13 25.41
N ILE A 133 11.13 8.06 24.88
CA ILE A 133 11.07 9.44 25.36
C ILE A 133 10.53 9.51 26.79
N SER A 134 9.47 8.76 27.10
CA SER A 134 8.89 8.72 28.45
C SER A 134 9.89 8.17 29.47
N TRP A 135 10.70 7.19 29.09
CA TRP A 135 11.72 6.60 29.96
C TRP A 135 12.86 7.58 30.26
N GLN A 136 13.36 8.29 29.24
CA GLN A 136 14.45 9.24 29.39
C GLN A 136 14.07 10.41 30.32
N ASN A 137 12.84 10.91 30.22
CA ASN A 137 12.32 11.94 31.13
C ASN A 137 12.22 11.45 32.58
N SER A 138 11.93 10.17 32.81
CA SER A 138 11.88 9.59 34.17
C SER A 138 13.26 9.56 34.83
N ARG A 139 14.32 9.17 34.09
CA ARG A 139 15.70 9.10 34.62
C ARG A 139 16.32 10.47 34.91
N GLY A 140 15.90 11.53 34.20
CA GLY A 140 16.43 12.89 34.40
C GLY A 140 16.08 13.51 35.75
N THR A 141 15.02 13.03 36.41
CA THR A 141 14.53 13.64 37.67
C THR A 141 15.24 13.13 38.93
N HIS A 142 16.06 12.07 38.84
CA HIS A 142 16.69 11.44 40.00
C HIS A 142 18.22 11.63 40.12
N SER A 143 18.83 12.47 39.26
CA SER A 143 20.23 12.87 39.43
C SER A 143 20.36 14.02 40.45
N THR A 144 19.89 13.79 41.67
CA THR A 144 20.07 14.65 42.84
C THR A 144 21.24 14.18 43.71
N TYR A 145 22.24 13.51 43.12
CA TYR A 145 23.53 13.39 43.80
C TYR A 145 24.19 14.77 43.74
N GLU A 146 23.91 15.53 44.79
CA GLU A 146 24.79 16.54 45.35
C GLU A 146 26.23 16.25 44.96
N LEU A 147 26.79 17.16 44.16
CA LEU A 147 28.23 17.37 44.12
C LEU A 147 28.64 17.63 45.58
N ILE A 148 29.14 16.62 46.27
CA ILE A 148 29.95 16.80 47.46
C ILE A 148 31.11 17.68 46.99
N ARG A 149 31.03 18.98 47.28
CA ARG A 149 32.16 19.90 47.17
C ARG A 149 33.28 19.28 47.99
N PRO A 150 34.43 18.92 47.40
CA PRO A 150 35.60 18.63 48.22
C PRO A 150 35.91 19.90 49.04
N PRO A 151 36.17 19.78 50.34
CA PRO A 151 36.57 20.93 51.14
C PRO A 151 37.89 21.46 50.57
N LEU A 152 37.92 22.75 50.25
CA LEU A 152 39.15 23.49 50.02
C LEU A 152 40.04 23.31 51.26
N ALA A 153 41.03 22.42 51.15
CA ALA A 153 42.17 22.46 52.03
C ALA A 153 42.96 23.73 51.65
N LEU A 154 43.08 24.64 52.62
CA LEU A 154 44.05 25.71 52.63
C LEU A 154 45.43 25.15 52.26
N SER A 155 46.06 25.68 51.20
CA SER A 155 47.51 25.79 51.15
C SER A 155 47.86 27.24 50.84
N ALA A 156 48.18 27.98 51.90
CA ALA A 156 48.97 29.19 51.82
C ALA A 156 50.43 28.78 51.56
N GLU A 157 51.04 29.40 50.55
CA GLU A 157 52.47 29.70 50.33
C GLU A 157 52.67 29.81 48.80
N GLU A 158 52.55 31.02 48.25
CA GLU A 158 53.66 31.95 48.06
C GLU A 158 54.67 31.43 47.00
N SER A 159 54.47 31.81 45.74
CA SER A 159 55.59 32.00 44.82
C SER A 159 55.17 32.87 43.63
N ASN A 160 55.78 34.05 43.58
CA ASN A 160 55.68 35.03 42.50
C ASN A 160 56.25 34.46 41.20
N THR A 161 55.45 34.42 40.13
CA THR A 161 56.00 34.49 38.77
C THR A 161 55.03 35.22 37.85
N ILE A 162 55.50 36.39 37.43
CA ILE A 162 54.88 37.28 36.45
C ILE A 162 54.90 36.57 35.09
N SER A 163 53.73 36.23 34.54
CA SER A 163 53.58 36.03 33.10
C SER A 163 52.43 36.90 32.60
N LEU A 164 52.79 37.92 31.84
CA LEU A 164 51.91 38.71 30.99
C LEU A 164 51.21 37.78 30.00
N THR A 165 49.92 37.54 30.22
CA THR A 165 49.02 37.02 29.20
C THR A 165 48.01 38.12 28.89
N GLU A 166 48.22 38.75 27.74
CA GLU A 166 47.40 39.77 27.13
C GLU A 166 46.01 39.20 26.84
N GLU A 167 45.06 39.57 27.70
CA GLU A 167 43.66 39.14 27.65
C GLU A 167 42.93 39.93 26.56
N LEU A 168 43.01 39.45 25.32
CA LEU A 168 42.22 39.96 24.21
C LEU A 168 40.79 39.40 24.34
N HIS A 169 39.92 40.14 25.05
CA HIS A 169 38.47 39.88 25.06
C HIS A 169 37.92 39.89 23.63
N PRO A 170 37.36 38.78 23.11
CA PRO A 170 36.61 38.82 21.88
C PRO A 170 35.29 39.60 22.12
N PRO A 171 34.88 40.46 21.19
CA PRO A 171 33.65 41.23 21.32
C PRO A 171 32.46 40.28 21.44
N GLY A 172 31.65 40.51 22.48
CA GLY A 172 30.46 39.74 22.79
C GLY A 172 29.60 39.54 21.56
N VAL A 173 29.53 38.28 21.12
CA VAL A 173 28.59 37.84 20.09
C VAL A 173 27.20 38.05 20.68
N PRO A 174 26.32 38.85 20.06
CA PRO A 174 24.97 39.04 20.56
C PRO A 174 24.26 37.69 20.62
N GLU A 175 23.87 37.30 21.84
CA GLU A 175 23.01 36.14 22.08
C GLU A 175 21.71 36.35 21.30
N LEU A 176 21.62 35.73 20.13
CA LEU A 176 20.41 35.71 19.33
C LEU A 176 19.32 35.03 20.16
N PRO A 177 18.18 35.69 20.45
CA PRO A 177 17.12 35.09 21.24
C PRO A 177 16.64 33.82 20.54
N SER A 178 16.87 32.70 21.21
CA SER A 178 16.62 31.36 20.74
C SER A 178 15.14 31.20 20.35
N GLY A 179 14.91 31.01 19.05
CA GLY A 179 13.61 30.80 18.41
C GLY A 179 12.93 29.48 18.78
N ALA A 180 12.97 29.07 20.05
CA ALA A 180 12.41 27.81 20.53
C ALA A 180 10.87 27.78 20.50
N ARG A 181 10.20 28.95 20.49
CA ARG A 181 8.73 29.02 20.63
C ARG A 181 7.94 28.67 19.35
N ASN A 182 8.53 28.83 18.16
CA ASN A 182 7.81 28.59 16.90
C ASN A 182 7.74 27.10 16.49
N ASN A 183 8.60 26.25 17.05
CA ASN A 183 8.68 24.84 16.64
C ASN A 183 7.54 23.98 17.21
N THR A 184 6.93 24.39 18.33
CA THR A 184 5.85 23.62 18.95
C THR A 184 4.56 23.70 18.14
N LEU A 185 4.20 24.89 17.64
CA LEU A 185 3.00 25.09 16.82
C LEU A 185 3.10 24.31 15.50
N GLY A 186 4.26 24.33 14.84
CA GLY A 186 4.48 23.58 13.59
C GLY A 186 4.26 22.08 13.74
N ARG A 187 4.65 21.50 14.89
CA ARG A 187 4.44 20.07 15.18
C ARG A 187 2.96 19.72 15.32
N TYR A 188 2.17 20.55 16.01
CA TYR A 188 0.73 20.34 16.11
C TYR A 188 0.03 20.46 14.75
N LEU A 189 0.39 21.47 13.96
CA LEU A 189 -0.17 21.67 12.61
C LEU A 189 0.12 20.47 11.70
N LEU A 190 1.34 19.92 11.75
CA LEU A 190 1.69 18.71 10.99
C LEU A 190 0.83 17.52 11.40
N GLY A 191 0.66 17.29 12.72
CA GLY A 191 -0.18 16.21 13.24
C GLY A 191 -1.63 16.34 12.77
N PHE A 192 -2.22 17.54 12.89
CA PHE A 192 -3.57 17.81 12.38
C PHE A 192 -3.68 17.60 10.86
N GLY A 193 -2.66 18.01 10.10
CA GLY A 193 -2.61 17.79 8.65
C GLY A 193 -2.65 16.31 8.28
N ILE A 194 -1.86 15.47 8.96
CA ILE A 194 -1.83 14.02 8.74
C ILE A 194 -3.18 13.39 9.09
N VAL A 195 -3.76 13.72 10.25
CA VAL A 195 -5.08 13.19 10.66
C VAL A 195 -6.15 13.58 9.63
N SER A 196 -6.21 14.86 9.25
CA SER A 196 -7.18 15.35 8.26
C SER A 196 -7.02 14.67 6.90
N LEU A 197 -5.78 14.46 6.45
CA LEU A 197 -5.47 13.77 5.19
C LEU A 197 -5.99 12.34 5.19
N TRP A 198 -5.78 11.60 6.27
CA TRP A 198 -6.22 10.21 6.38
C TRP A 198 -7.71 10.07 6.61
N THR A 199 -8.34 11.00 7.33
CA THR A 199 -9.80 11.10 7.41
C THR A 199 -10.39 11.34 6.02
N ALA A 200 -9.82 12.27 5.25
CA ALA A 200 -10.25 12.51 3.88
C ALA A 200 -10.05 11.28 2.99
N TYR A 201 -8.90 10.61 3.06
CA TYR A 201 -8.65 9.37 2.33
C TYR A 201 -9.67 8.28 2.69
N GLY A 202 -9.93 8.05 3.98
CA GLY A 202 -10.92 7.07 4.45
C GLY A 202 -12.33 7.39 3.95
N ILE A 203 -12.76 8.65 4.06
CA ILE A 203 -14.05 9.10 3.53
C ILE A 203 -14.10 8.88 2.02
N LEU A 204 -13.08 9.30 1.26
CA LEU A 204 -13.07 9.18 -0.19
C LEU A 204 -13.02 7.72 -0.67
N ASN A 205 -12.34 6.83 0.05
CA ASN A 205 -12.15 5.43 -0.30
C ASN A 205 -13.35 4.56 0.09
N PHE A 206 -13.92 4.79 1.27
CA PHE A 206 -14.94 3.92 1.87
C PHE A 206 -16.34 4.51 1.93
N THR A 207 -16.51 5.82 1.72
CA THR A 207 -17.86 6.33 1.46
C THR A 207 -18.21 5.81 0.08
N GLU A 208 -19.04 4.78 0.06
CA GLU A 208 -19.72 4.32 -1.13
C GLU A 208 -20.37 5.57 -1.70
N ARG A 209 -19.75 6.14 -2.73
CA ARG A 209 -20.40 7.18 -3.50
C ARG A 209 -21.62 6.45 -4.02
N LEU A 210 -22.77 6.80 -3.44
CA LEU A 210 -24.05 6.59 -4.06
C LEU A 210 -23.94 7.38 -5.36
N ASP A 211 -23.26 6.78 -6.35
CA ASP A 211 -23.35 7.20 -7.72
C ASP A 211 -24.84 7.29 -7.90
N ARG A 212 -25.28 8.53 -8.15
CA ARG A 212 -26.67 8.91 -8.27
C ARG A 212 -27.17 8.04 -9.41
N LEU A 213 -27.64 6.85 -9.07
CA LEU A 213 -28.02 5.81 -9.99
C LEU A 213 -29.18 6.43 -10.72
N THR A 214 -28.89 7.04 -11.87
CA THR A 214 -29.88 7.23 -12.90
C THR A 214 -30.56 5.88 -12.99
N PRO A 215 -31.86 5.80 -12.70
CA PRO A 215 -32.55 4.53 -12.65
C PRO A 215 -32.19 3.79 -13.93
N ALA A 216 -31.61 2.60 -13.78
CA ALA A 216 -31.25 1.79 -14.92
C ALA A 216 -32.56 1.43 -15.62
N PHE A 217 -32.83 2.09 -16.75
CA PHE A 217 -33.94 1.73 -17.60
C PHE A 217 -33.51 0.49 -18.34
N LEU A 218 -34.05 -0.65 -17.94
CA LEU A 218 -33.87 -1.88 -18.70
C LEU A 218 -34.56 -1.67 -20.05
N ASP A 219 -33.83 -1.93 -21.13
CA ASP A 219 -34.42 -2.00 -22.45
C ASP A 219 -35.38 -3.21 -22.49
N GLN A 220 -36.67 -2.93 -22.50
CA GLN A 220 -37.72 -3.96 -22.57
C GLN A 220 -38.16 -4.24 -24.01
N ASP A 221 -37.70 -3.42 -24.96
CA ASP A 221 -38.05 -3.53 -26.37
C ASP A 221 -37.01 -4.36 -27.15
N TYR A 222 -35.94 -4.80 -26.47
CA TYR A 222 -34.92 -5.67 -27.04
C TYR A 222 -35.48 -7.02 -27.52
N VAL A 223 -35.32 -7.30 -28.82
CA VAL A 223 -35.70 -8.58 -29.43
C VAL A 223 -34.45 -9.24 -30.03
N PRO A 224 -33.96 -10.36 -29.45
CA PRO A 224 -32.75 -11.00 -29.94
C PRO A 224 -32.95 -11.62 -31.32
N HIS A 225 -32.01 -11.38 -32.23
CA HIS A 225 -32.02 -11.99 -33.58
C HIS A 225 -31.58 -13.45 -33.59
N LEU A 226 -30.74 -13.84 -32.62
CA LEU A 226 -30.20 -15.19 -32.47
C LEU A 226 -30.60 -15.76 -31.11
N PRO A 227 -31.00 -17.04 -31.02
CA PRO A 227 -31.33 -17.66 -29.74
C PRO A 227 -30.08 -17.94 -28.90
N LEU A 228 -28.97 -18.30 -29.52
CA LEU A 228 -27.75 -18.71 -28.85
C LEU A 228 -26.52 -18.43 -29.74
N GLU A 229 -25.50 -17.83 -29.14
CA GLU A 229 -24.21 -17.58 -29.79
C GLU A 229 -23.04 -18.01 -28.90
N ILE A 230 -21.99 -18.56 -29.52
CA ILE A 230 -20.71 -18.87 -28.91
C ILE A 230 -19.67 -17.93 -29.52
N VAL A 231 -19.03 -17.14 -28.67
CA VAL A 231 -17.98 -16.18 -29.04
C VAL A 231 -16.64 -16.73 -28.59
N LEU A 232 -15.79 -17.06 -29.57
CA LEU A 232 -14.45 -17.60 -29.33
C LEU A 232 -13.40 -16.54 -29.56
N SER A 233 -12.53 -16.33 -28.58
CA SER A 233 -11.31 -15.52 -28.75
C SER A 233 -10.14 -16.44 -29.07
N MET A 234 -9.48 -16.24 -30.22
CA MET A 234 -8.25 -16.92 -30.61
C MET A 234 -7.14 -15.94 -31.02
N TYR A 235 -5.89 -16.32 -30.82
CA TYR A 235 -4.69 -15.67 -31.33
C TYR A 235 -3.98 -16.58 -32.34
N GLN A 236 -3.19 -17.53 -31.87
CA GLN A 236 -2.38 -18.45 -32.69
C GLN A 236 -2.66 -19.92 -32.36
N GLU A 237 -3.81 -20.21 -31.74
CA GLU A 237 -4.23 -21.58 -31.46
C GLU A 237 -4.31 -22.40 -32.77
N PRO A 238 -3.89 -23.67 -32.76
CA PRO A 238 -3.96 -24.50 -33.95
C PRO A 238 -5.39 -24.63 -34.48
N ILE A 239 -5.61 -24.28 -35.75
CA ILE A 239 -6.94 -24.24 -36.38
C ILE A 239 -7.71 -25.56 -36.22
N HIS A 240 -7.02 -26.70 -36.26
CA HIS A 240 -7.63 -28.02 -36.09
C HIS A 240 -8.18 -28.25 -34.66
N GLU A 241 -7.51 -27.72 -33.63
CA GLU A 241 -7.99 -27.81 -32.25
C GLU A 241 -9.22 -26.91 -32.04
N VAL A 242 -9.21 -25.71 -32.62
CA VAL A 242 -10.37 -24.80 -32.58
C VAL A 242 -11.57 -25.43 -33.30
N GLY A 243 -11.36 -26.05 -34.47
CA GLY A 243 -12.41 -26.78 -35.18
C GLY A 243 -12.96 -27.96 -34.36
N LYS A 244 -12.09 -28.72 -33.70
CA LYS A 244 -12.49 -29.82 -32.81
C LYS A 244 -13.29 -29.31 -31.62
N LEU A 245 -12.90 -28.18 -31.02
CA LEU A 245 -13.66 -27.52 -29.95
C LEU A 245 -15.08 -27.16 -30.43
N ILE A 246 -15.21 -26.53 -31.59
CA ILE A 246 -16.51 -26.15 -32.16
C ILE A 246 -17.38 -27.38 -32.41
N VAL A 247 -16.82 -28.44 -33.00
CA VAL A 247 -17.52 -29.71 -33.22
C VAL A 247 -17.99 -30.32 -31.89
N ASN A 248 -17.14 -30.33 -30.88
CA ASN A 248 -17.51 -30.84 -29.56
C ASN A 248 -18.61 -30.01 -28.90
N LEU A 249 -18.56 -28.68 -29.01
CA LEU A 249 -19.60 -27.80 -28.49
C LEU A 249 -20.93 -28.06 -29.21
N LYS A 250 -20.94 -28.08 -30.55
CA LYS A 250 -22.15 -28.37 -31.34
C LYS A 250 -22.66 -29.80 -31.18
N SER A 251 -21.84 -30.74 -30.70
CA SER A 251 -22.31 -32.10 -30.35
C SER A 251 -23.21 -32.14 -29.11
N MET A 252 -23.21 -31.09 -28.28
CA MET A 252 -24.10 -30.98 -27.14
C MET A 252 -25.49 -30.54 -27.62
N PRO A 253 -26.58 -31.26 -27.30
CA PRO A 253 -27.92 -30.91 -27.80
C PRO A 253 -28.39 -29.49 -27.49
N ALA A 254 -27.89 -28.89 -26.40
CA ALA A 254 -28.21 -27.51 -26.03
C ALA A 254 -27.51 -26.45 -26.90
N LEU A 255 -26.45 -26.83 -27.63
CA LEU A 255 -25.60 -25.94 -28.42
C LEU A 255 -25.54 -26.35 -29.90
N GLU A 256 -26.34 -27.32 -30.34
CA GLU A 256 -26.32 -27.86 -31.71
C GLU A 256 -26.53 -26.76 -32.75
N ASP A 257 -27.52 -25.90 -32.52
CA ASP A 257 -27.87 -24.78 -33.38
C ASP A 257 -27.18 -23.46 -32.98
N ALA A 258 -26.15 -23.51 -32.12
CA ALA A 258 -25.46 -22.30 -31.68
C ALA A 258 -24.70 -21.64 -32.84
N HIS A 259 -24.89 -20.33 -33.00
CA HIS A 259 -24.10 -19.53 -33.92
C HIS A 259 -22.69 -19.32 -33.36
N VAL A 260 -21.64 -19.54 -34.14
CA VAL A 260 -20.25 -19.44 -33.67
C VAL A 260 -19.53 -18.28 -34.33
N THR A 261 -19.14 -17.30 -33.53
CA THR A 261 -18.32 -16.16 -33.95
C THR A 261 -16.92 -16.33 -33.38
N VAL A 262 -15.91 -16.43 -34.26
CA VAL A 262 -14.50 -16.51 -33.88
C VAL A 262 -13.84 -15.15 -34.12
N TYR A 263 -13.27 -14.58 -33.06
CA TYR A 263 -12.39 -13.42 -33.18
C TYR A 263 -10.94 -13.87 -33.22
N ILE A 264 -10.19 -13.43 -34.22
CA ILE A 264 -8.77 -13.72 -34.37
C ILE A 264 -7.91 -12.47 -34.17
N LYS A 265 -6.92 -12.58 -33.28
CA LYS A 265 -5.98 -11.49 -32.95
C LYS A 265 -4.66 -11.55 -33.71
N ASP A 266 -4.44 -12.57 -34.53
CA ASP A 266 -3.26 -12.67 -35.39
C ASP A 266 -3.50 -11.90 -36.70
N SER A 267 -2.71 -10.84 -36.92
CA SER A 267 -2.85 -9.97 -38.10
C SER A 267 -2.47 -10.66 -39.42
N GLU A 268 -1.66 -11.73 -39.35
CA GLU A 268 -1.19 -12.47 -40.52
C GLU A 268 -2.13 -13.64 -40.88
N ALA A 269 -3.16 -13.88 -40.08
CA ALA A 269 -4.03 -15.02 -40.26
C ALA A 269 -5.03 -14.84 -41.41
N ASN A 270 -5.31 -15.94 -42.11
CA ASN A 270 -6.28 -15.95 -43.18
C ASN A 270 -7.67 -16.33 -42.65
N ASN A 271 -8.52 -15.32 -42.41
CA ASN A 271 -9.87 -15.51 -41.86
C ASN A 271 -10.72 -16.48 -42.67
N THR A 272 -10.64 -16.43 -44.00
CA THR A 272 -11.40 -17.34 -44.88
C THR A 272 -10.95 -18.78 -44.71
N HIS A 273 -9.63 -19.00 -44.61
CA HIS A 273 -9.09 -20.34 -44.35
C HIS A 273 -9.52 -20.87 -42.99
N ILE A 274 -9.50 -20.03 -41.96
CA ILE A 274 -9.93 -20.39 -40.62
C ILE A 274 -11.41 -20.74 -40.61
N GLN A 275 -12.27 -19.88 -41.16
CA GLN A 275 -13.71 -20.11 -41.22
C GLN A 275 -14.05 -21.45 -41.89
N GLN A 276 -13.41 -21.75 -43.02
CA GLN A 276 -13.60 -23.00 -43.75
C GLN A 276 -13.15 -24.24 -42.96
N LYS A 277 -12.07 -24.11 -42.17
CA LYS A 277 -11.47 -25.24 -41.42
C LYS A 277 -12.11 -25.46 -40.07
N THR A 278 -12.60 -24.41 -39.42
CA THR A 278 -13.23 -24.49 -38.11
C THR A 278 -14.73 -24.75 -38.19
N GLY A 279 -15.38 -24.39 -39.30
CA GLY A 279 -16.83 -24.43 -39.45
C GLY A 279 -17.54 -23.35 -38.63
N ALA A 280 -16.81 -22.29 -38.24
CA ALA A 280 -17.40 -21.13 -37.59
C ALA A 280 -18.32 -20.36 -38.55
N ASP A 281 -19.40 -19.82 -38.02
CA ASP A 281 -20.36 -19.04 -38.79
C ASP A 281 -19.76 -17.69 -39.21
N HIS A 282 -19.04 -17.01 -38.30
CA HIS A 282 -18.27 -15.80 -38.59
C HIS A 282 -16.82 -15.89 -38.08
N VAL A 283 -15.89 -15.29 -38.83
CA VAL A 283 -14.49 -15.07 -38.39
C VAL A 283 -14.11 -13.60 -38.58
N ILE A 284 -13.81 -12.91 -37.48
CA ILE A 284 -13.56 -11.47 -37.46
C ILE A 284 -12.15 -11.21 -36.93
N ALA A 285 -11.35 -10.43 -37.66
CA ALA A 285 -10.04 -10.02 -37.18
C ALA A 285 -10.18 -8.87 -36.16
N LEU A 286 -9.41 -8.94 -35.07
CA LEU A 286 -9.27 -7.86 -34.09
C LEU A 286 -7.79 -7.51 -33.90
N PRO A 287 -7.48 -6.24 -33.56
CA PRO A 287 -6.13 -5.89 -33.15
C PRO A 287 -5.76 -6.66 -31.87
N ASN A 288 -4.48 -7.03 -31.74
CA ASN A 288 -3.96 -7.72 -30.55
C ASN A 288 -3.78 -6.76 -29.36
N VAL A 289 -4.89 -6.18 -28.89
CA VAL A 289 -4.95 -5.28 -27.74
C VAL A 289 -5.73 -5.99 -26.64
N GLY A 290 -5.10 -6.18 -25.48
CA GLY A 290 -5.69 -6.95 -24.38
C GLY A 290 -5.85 -8.45 -24.68
N ARG A 291 -6.32 -9.21 -23.70
CA ARG A 291 -6.55 -10.66 -23.84
C ARG A 291 -8.01 -10.97 -24.23
N GLU A 292 -8.54 -12.11 -23.81
CA GLU A 292 -9.92 -12.54 -24.11
C GLU A 292 -10.98 -11.55 -23.62
N GLY A 293 -10.75 -10.86 -22.50
CA GLY A 293 -11.69 -9.86 -21.97
C GLY A 293 -11.94 -8.68 -22.91
N GLU A 294 -10.93 -8.26 -23.67
CA GLU A 294 -11.10 -7.20 -24.68
C GLU A 294 -11.95 -7.70 -25.85
N THR A 295 -11.73 -8.94 -26.30
CA THR A 295 -12.54 -9.57 -27.35
C THR A 295 -14.01 -9.60 -26.96
N PHE A 296 -14.30 -10.04 -25.72
CA PHE A 296 -15.68 -10.17 -25.24
C PHE A 296 -16.36 -8.82 -25.09
N LEU A 297 -15.64 -7.83 -24.53
CA LEU A 297 -16.17 -6.48 -24.42
C LEU A 297 -16.41 -5.85 -25.80
N ASN A 298 -15.48 -6.02 -26.74
CA ASN A 298 -15.62 -5.54 -28.11
C ASN A 298 -16.84 -6.17 -28.80
N HIS A 299 -17.08 -7.47 -28.60
CA HIS A 299 -18.28 -8.13 -29.12
C HIS A 299 -19.56 -7.54 -28.52
N ILE A 300 -19.62 -7.36 -27.20
CA ILE A 300 -20.79 -6.79 -26.51
C ILE A 300 -21.09 -5.37 -26.99
N LEU A 301 -20.07 -4.51 -27.10
CA LEU A 301 -20.26 -3.11 -27.45
C LEU A 301 -20.65 -2.92 -28.92
N ASN A 302 -20.02 -3.67 -29.84
CA ASN A 302 -20.29 -3.51 -31.27
C ASN A 302 -21.56 -4.23 -31.74
N ASN A 303 -22.08 -5.17 -30.94
CA ASN A 303 -23.30 -5.90 -31.24
C ASN A 303 -24.40 -5.61 -30.21
N TRP A 304 -24.33 -4.51 -29.45
CA TRP A 304 -25.25 -4.21 -28.35
C TRP A 304 -26.72 -4.34 -28.75
N ASP A 305 -27.07 -3.84 -29.94
CA ASP A 305 -28.44 -3.86 -30.48
C ASP A 305 -28.83 -5.21 -31.13
N SER A 306 -27.91 -6.17 -31.21
CA SER A 306 -28.07 -7.43 -31.95
C SER A 306 -27.49 -8.67 -31.25
N LEU A 307 -27.24 -8.61 -29.95
CA LEU A 307 -26.77 -9.74 -29.14
C LEU A 307 -27.71 -10.97 -29.23
N ALA A 308 -27.13 -12.16 -29.17
CA ALA A 308 -27.95 -13.34 -28.99
C ALA A 308 -28.72 -13.30 -27.65
N ARG A 309 -29.84 -14.01 -27.57
CA ARG A 309 -30.59 -14.18 -26.30
C ARG A 309 -29.69 -14.79 -25.22
N GLN A 310 -28.77 -15.65 -25.61
CA GLN A 310 -27.73 -16.23 -24.78
C GLN A 310 -26.40 -16.18 -25.52
N THR A 311 -25.36 -15.65 -24.87
CA THR A 311 -24.01 -15.61 -25.43
C THR A 311 -23.04 -16.30 -24.49
N ILE A 312 -22.26 -17.25 -25.02
CA ILE A 312 -21.23 -17.98 -24.29
C ILE A 312 -19.87 -17.48 -24.77
N PHE A 313 -19.07 -16.94 -23.85
CA PHE A 313 -17.72 -16.45 -24.14
C PHE A 313 -16.69 -17.49 -23.74
N LEU A 314 -15.82 -17.89 -24.68
CA LEU A 314 -14.75 -18.85 -24.43
C LEU A 314 -13.44 -18.38 -25.05
N GLN A 315 -12.34 -18.74 -24.40
CA GLN A 315 -11.03 -18.69 -25.02
C GLN A 315 -10.83 -19.98 -25.81
N ALA A 316 -10.25 -19.88 -27.02
CA ALA A 316 -10.00 -21.04 -27.87
C ALA A 316 -8.92 -22.00 -27.31
N ALA A 317 -8.19 -21.60 -26.28
CA ALA A 317 -7.19 -22.39 -25.58
C ALA A 317 -7.76 -23.01 -24.30
N CYS A 318 -7.67 -24.34 -24.20
CA CYS A 318 -7.69 -25.11 -22.95
C CYS A 318 -6.56 -26.14 -23.03
#